data_AF-A0A9D1K5X9-F1
#
_entry.id   AF-A0A9D1K5X9-F1
#
_cell.length_a   1.000
_cell.length_b   1.000
_cell.length_c   1.000
_cell.angle_alpha   90.00
_cell.angle_beta   90.00
_cell.angle_gamma   90.00
#
_symmetry.space_group_name_H-M   'P 1'
#
loop_
_entity.id
_entity.type
_entity.pdbx_description
1 polymer ?
#
loop_
_entity_poly.entity_id
_entity_poly.type
_entity_poly.pdbx_seq_one_letter_code
_entity_poly.pdbx_strand_id
1 'polypeptide(L)'
;QNGDGHPNCFDNINSALGEHRPIINPVNLFMYTTVDTNGKITIHPPVSKAGDKIVLEALMDVRIGIAACSVSESNTNSGKCTSIKVCID
;
A
#
# COMPACT_ATOMS: atom_id res chain seq x y z
N GLN A 1 14.75 -7.87 9.89
CA GLN A 1 14.83 -6.82 8.87
C GLN A 1 14.43 -7.43 7.54
N ASN A 2 13.52 -6.80 6.81
CA ASN A 2 13.03 -7.23 5.50
C ASN A 2 14.26 -7.22 4.58
N GLY A 3 14.81 -8.41 4.34
CA GLY A 3 16.05 -8.60 3.62
C GLY A 3 15.82 -9.07 2.19
N ASP A 4 16.88 -9.62 1.59
CA ASP A 4 16.85 -10.17 0.23
C ASP A 4 15.75 -11.22 0.08
N GLY A 5 14.98 -11.11 -1.01
CA GLY A 5 13.88 -12.01 -1.33
C GLY A 5 12.57 -11.74 -0.57
N HIS A 6 12.51 -10.72 0.30
CA HIS A 6 11.26 -10.34 0.94
C HIS A 6 10.27 -9.74 -0.09
N PRO A 7 8.99 -10.18 -0.11
CA PRO A 7 7.99 -9.62 -1.02
C PRO A 7 7.87 -8.11 -0.85
N ASN A 8 7.59 -7.38 -1.92
CA ASN A 8 7.44 -5.92 -1.86
C ASN A 8 6.34 -5.46 -2.84
N CYS A 9 5.80 -4.25 -2.60
CA CYS A 9 4.70 -3.72 -3.41
C CYS A 9 5.08 -3.52 -4.88
N PHE A 10 6.33 -3.15 -5.17
CA PHE A 10 6.80 -2.88 -6.52
C PHE A 10 6.74 -4.14 -7.39
N ASP A 11 7.32 -5.24 -6.91
CA ASP A 11 7.31 -6.53 -7.62
C ASP A 11 5.90 -7.12 -7.68
N ASN A 12 5.13 -7.03 -6.58
CA ASN A 12 3.76 -7.54 -6.54
C ASN A 12 2.86 -6.85 -7.56
N ILE A 13 2.95 -5.52 -7.69
CA ILE A 13 2.14 -4.76 -8.66
C ILE A 13 2.59 -5.06 -10.08
N ASN A 14 3.89 -5.03 -10.37
CA ASN A 14 4.41 -5.36 -11.71
C ASN A 14 4.01 -6.78 -12.14
N SER A 15 4.15 -7.76 -11.23
CA SER A 15 3.75 -9.15 -11.48
C SER A 15 2.25 -9.28 -11.75
N ALA A 16 1.39 -8.66 -10.93
CA ALA A 16 -0.06 -8.70 -11.12
C ALA A 16 -0.50 -8.02 -12.43
N LEU A 17 0.19 -6.98 -12.87
CA LEU A 17 -0.05 -6.31 -14.13
C LEU A 17 0.60 -7.03 -15.33
N GLY A 18 1.52 -7.98 -15.10
CA GLY A 18 2.34 -8.56 -16.18
C GLY A 18 3.15 -7.51 -16.92
N GLU A 19 3.59 -6.47 -16.21
CA GLU A 19 4.33 -5.33 -16.75
C GLU A 19 5.67 -5.18 -16.01
N HIS A 20 6.60 -4.44 -16.63
CA HIS A 20 7.85 -4.06 -15.97
C HIS A 20 7.98 -2.54 -15.97
N ARG A 21 7.40 -1.91 -14.95
CA ARG A 21 7.53 -0.48 -14.72
C ARG A 21 8.80 -0.24 -13.89
N PRO A 22 9.71 0.64 -14.34
CA PRO A 22 10.95 0.91 -13.60
C PRO A 22 10.69 1.66 -12.28
N ILE A 23 9.59 2.41 -12.20
CA ILE A 23 9.15 3.16 -11.03
C ILE A 23 7.63 3.03 -10.91
N ILE A 24 7.15 2.81 -9.69
CA ILE A 24 5.73 2.87 -9.35
C ILE A 24 5.60 3.86 -8.18
N ASN A 25 4.76 4.88 -8.34
CA ASN A 25 4.37 5.79 -7.27
C ASN A 25 2.96 5.39 -6.79
N PRO A 26 2.84 4.49 -5.80
CA PRO A 26 1.54 4.02 -5.36
C PRO A 26 0.78 5.09 -4.58
N VAL A 27 -0.55 4.99 -4.59
CA VAL A 27 -1.37 5.62 -3.56
C VAL A 27 -1.44 4.67 -2.37
N ASN A 28 -0.80 5.05 -1.26
CA ASN A 28 -0.74 4.22 -0.05
C ASN A 28 -2.03 4.36 0.76
N LEU A 29 -3.06 3.60 0.39
CA LEU A 29 -4.33 3.56 1.11
C LEU A 29 -4.11 3.06 2.55
N PHE A 30 -4.80 3.70 3.51
CA PHE A 30 -4.74 3.42 4.96
C PHE A 30 -3.39 3.67 5.65
N MET A 31 -2.31 4.01 4.93
CA MET A 31 -1.04 4.38 5.55
C MET A 31 -1.15 5.74 6.23
N TYR A 32 -0.71 5.84 7.49
CA TYR A 32 -0.69 7.10 8.22
C TYR A 32 0.72 7.68 8.33
N THR A 33 0.96 8.76 7.60
CA THR A 33 2.23 9.48 7.57
C THR A 33 1.98 10.96 7.78
N THR A 34 2.83 11.62 8.58
CA THR A 34 2.82 13.08 8.77
C THR A 34 4.12 13.69 8.30
N VAL A 35 4.06 14.93 7.81
CA VAL A 35 5.24 15.76 7.51
C VAL A 35 5.17 16.97 8.44
N ASP A 36 6.21 17.20 9.25
CA ASP A 36 6.27 18.36 10.14
C ASP A 36 6.77 19.63 9.42
N THR A 37 6.81 20.75 10.15
CA THR A 37 7.25 22.06 9.62
C THR A 37 8.72 22.09 9.16
N ASN A 38 9.53 21.13 9.60
CA ASN A 38 10.93 20.99 9.20
C ASN A 38 11.10 19.98 8.05
N GLY A 39 10.00 19.44 7.51
CA GLY A 39 10.02 18.43 6.46
C GLY A 39 10.29 17.01 6.96
N LYS A 40 10.28 16.76 8.28
CA LYS A 40 10.47 15.41 8.81
C LYS A 40 9.24 14.57 8.54
N ILE A 41 9.46 13.45 7.86
CA ILE A 41 8.44 12.43 7.60
C ILE A 41 8.40 11.46 8.78
N THR A 42 7.22 11.23 9.35
CA THR A 42 7.01 10.25 10.43
C THR A 42 5.90 9.28 10.03
N ILE A 43 6.19 7.98 10.16
CA ILE A 43 5.24 6.90 9.92
C ILE A 43 4.61 6.50 11.26
N HIS A 44 3.29 6.54 11.31
CA HIS A 44 2.49 6.21 12.49
C HIS A 44 1.71 4.91 12.27
N PRO A 45 1.23 4.27 13.34
CA PRO A 45 0.28 3.17 13.22
C PRO A 45 -0.96 3.62 12.42
N PRO A 46 -1.49 2.79 11.50
CA PRO A 46 -2.73 3.09 10.79
C PRO A 46 -3.87 3.38 11.77
N VAL A 47 -4.68 4.39 11.44
CA VAL A 47 -5.89 4.75 12.19
C VAL A 47 -7.11 3.91 11.79
N SER A 48 -7.03 3.26 10.63
CA SER A 48 -8.08 2.40 10.08
C SER A 48 -8.25 1.10 10.87
N LYS A 49 -9.45 0.55 10.84
CA LYS A 49 -9.84 -0.70 11.51
C LYS A 49 -10.43 -1.69 10.52
N ALA A 50 -10.55 -2.96 10.94
CA ALA A 50 -11.22 -3.97 10.13
C ALA A 50 -12.67 -3.54 9.83
N GLY A 51 -13.02 -3.52 8.54
CA GLY A 51 -14.32 -3.07 8.05
C GLY A 51 -14.32 -1.64 7.47
N ASP A 52 -13.30 -0.83 7.76
CA ASP A 52 -13.13 0.45 7.07
C ASP A 52 -12.87 0.20 5.58
N LYS A 53 -13.42 1.08 4.73
CA LYS A 53 -13.33 0.95 3.28
C LYS A 53 -13.16 2.30 2.59
N ILE A 54 -12.53 2.24 1.42
CA ILE A 54 -12.45 3.35 0.46
C ILE A 54 -13.18 2.89 -0.79
N VAL A 55 -14.10 3.72 -1.28
CA VAL A 55 -14.85 3.47 -2.52
C VAL A 55 -14.33 4.44 -3.56
N LEU A 56 -13.95 3.91 -4.72
CA LEU A 56 -13.43 4.68 -5.85
C LEU A 56 -14.36 4.50 -7.04
N GLU A 57 -14.64 5.60 -7.74
CA GLU A 57 -15.39 5.59 -8.99
C GLU A 57 -14.41 5.63 -10.17
N ALA A 58 -14.59 4.72 -11.13
CA ALA A 58 -13.83 4.74 -12.37
C ALA A 58 -14.45 5.77 -13.33
N LEU A 59 -13.84 6.95 -13.46
CA LEU A 59 -14.29 8.01 -14.37
C LEU A 59 -13.92 7.74 -15.85
N MET A 60 -13.13 6.70 -16.11
CA MET A 60 -12.71 6.22 -17.42
C MET A 60 -12.28 4.76 -17.30
N ASP A 61 -12.01 4.10 -18.44
CA ASP A 61 -11.41 2.76 -18.45
C ASP A 61 -10.05 2.77 -17.74
N VAL A 62 -9.87 1.87 -16.79
CA VAL A 62 -8.66 1.80 -15.95
C VAL A 62 -8.20 0.36 -15.75
N ARG A 63 -6.88 0.21 -15.58
CA ARG A 63 -6.25 -1.02 -15.10
C ARG A 63 -5.60 -0.73 -13.75
N ILE A 64 -6.00 -1.46 -12.71
CA ILE A 64 -5.56 -1.22 -11.33
C ILE A 64 -4.74 -2.41 -10.83
N GLY A 65 -3.52 -2.14 -10.36
CA GLY A 65 -2.70 -3.10 -9.62
C GLY A 65 -2.74 -2.78 -8.13
N ILE A 66 -3.05 -3.76 -7.30
CA ILE A 66 -3.17 -3.60 -5.84
C ILE A 66 -2.25 -4.60 -5.15
N ALA A 67 -1.48 -4.12 -4.17
CA ALA A 67 -0.69 -4.96 -3.29
C ALA A 67 -1.06 -4.70 -1.83
N ALA A 68 -1.33 -5.77 -1.07
CA ALA A 68 -1.30 -5.70 0.38
C ALA A 68 0.17 -5.58 0.81
N CYS A 69 0.55 -4.44 1.38
CA CYS A 69 1.93 -4.16 1.76
C CYS A 69 2.45 -5.22 2.74
N SER A 70 3.64 -5.75 2.46
CA SER A 70 4.28 -6.82 3.22
C SER A 70 5.13 -6.33 4.40
N VAL A 71 5.26 -5.02 4.60
CA VAL A 71 6.12 -4.45 5.65
C VAL A 71 5.51 -4.70 7.03
N SER A 72 6.18 -5.50 7.86
CA SER A 72 5.78 -5.80 9.24
C SER A 72 6.73 -5.24 10.30
N GLU A 73 7.81 -4.58 9.90
CA GLU A 73 8.89 -4.19 10.83
C GLU A 73 8.81 -2.75 11.31
N SER A 74 7.85 -2.00 10.75
CA SER A 74 7.61 -0.60 11.07
C SER A 74 6.15 -0.40 11.48
N ASN A 75 5.84 0.84 11.86
CA ASN A 75 4.48 1.25 12.19
C ASN A 75 3.51 1.19 10.99
N THR A 76 4.00 1.06 9.75
CA THR A 76 3.17 1.11 8.52
C THR A 76 1.95 0.20 8.58
N ASN A 77 2.12 -1.04 9.07
CA ASN A 77 1.05 -2.02 9.24
C ASN A 77 0.87 -2.42 10.72
N SER A 78 1.22 -1.55 11.67
CA SER A 78 1.18 -1.86 13.12
C SER A 78 1.91 -3.18 13.49
N GLY A 79 3.00 -3.49 12.81
CA GLY A 79 3.76 -4.72 13.06
C GLY A 79 3.16 -6.02 12.49
N LYS A 80 1.99 -5.97 11.84
CA LYS A 80 1.29 -7.17 11.35
C LYS A 80 0.57 -6.93 10.02
N CYS A 81 0.98 -7.67 9.00
CA CYS A 81 0.32 -7.65 7.70
C CYS A 81 -0.98 -8.46 7.73
N THR A 82 -2.03 -7.93 7.12
CA THR A 82 -3.33 -8.59 6.95
C THR A 82 -3.79 -8.50 5.49
N SER A 83 -4.74 -9.34 5.09
CA SER A 83 -5.33 -9.27 3.75
C SER A 83 -6.19 -8.00 3.58
N ILE A 84 -6.32 -7.56 2.33
CA ILE A 84 -7.24 -6.51 1.90
C ILE A 84 -8.27 -7.15 0.97
N LYS A 85 -9.56 -6.84 1.16
CA LYS A 85 -10.63 -7.28 0.26
C LYS A 85 -10.84 -6.23 -0.83
N VAL A 86 -10.90 -6.68 -2.08
CA VAL A 86 -11.25 -5.84 -3.23
C VAL A 86 -12.60 -6.35 -3.77
N CYS A 87 -13.52 -5.45 -4.02
CA CYS A 87 -14.83 -5.73 -4.62
C CYS A 87 -15.01 -4.81 -5.83
N ILE A 88 -15.59 -5.36 -6.89
CA ILE A 88 -15.98 -4.62 -8.09
C ILE A 88 -17.50 -4.77 -8.15
N ASP A 89 -18.19 -3.64 -8.15
CA ASP A 89 -19.65 -3.54 -8.21
C ASP A 89 -20.07 -3.10 -9.62
#